data_AF-A0A662S8C2-F1
#
_entry.id   AF-A0A662S8C2-F1
#
_cell.length_a   1.000
_cell.length_b   1.000
_cell.length_c   1.000
_cell.angle_alpha   90.00
_cell.angle_beta   90.00
_cell.angle_gamma   90.00
#
_symmetry.space_group_name_H-M   'P 1'
#
loop_
_entity.id
_entity.type
_entity.pdbx_description
1 polymer ?
#
loop_
_entity_poly.entity_id
_entity_poly.type
_entity_poly.pdbx_seq_one_letter_code
_entity_poly.pdbx_strand_id
1 'polypeptide(L)'
;MENKKAFAVKFQCHNCGYSWWEEFCKGDIVYNEQWGIRGSYVRDRRCTGGMNCPYCRRVKCPVCEAEKQVSIKERKPLIFPDNSSEE
;
A
#
# COMPACT_ATOMS: atom_id res chain seq x y z
N MET A 1 13.14 -7.74 -15.31
CA MET A 1 11.75 -8.13 -14.96
C MET A 1 11.02 -6.90 -14.47
N GLU A 2 10.09 -6.38 -15.26
CA GLU A 2 9.17 -5.33 -14.81
C GLU A 2 8.26 -5.90 -13.73
N ASN A 3 8.18 -5.18 -12.61
CA ASN A 3 7.42 -5.60 -11.45
C ASN A 3 5.97 -5.17 -11.62
N LYS A 4 5.16 -6.06 -12.20
CA LYS A 4 3.74 -5.81 -12.44
C LYS A 4 3.01 -5.52 -11.12
N LYS A 5 2.30 -4.39 -11.08
CA LYS A 5 1.44 -3.95 -9.96
C LYS A 5 0.20 -4.83 -9.87
N ALA A 6 -0.01 -5.55 -8.78
CA ALA A 6 -1.08 -6.55 -8.70
C ALA A 6 -2.37 -6.04 -8.05
N PHE A 7 -2.30 -5.00 -7.22
CA PHE A 7 -3.46 -4.48 -6.50
C PHE A 7 -3.27 -2.99 -6.16
N ALA A 8 -4.39 -2.31 -5.93
CA ALA A 8 -4.41 -0.92 -5.47
C ALA A 8 -5.14 -0.81 -4.13
N VAL A 9 -4.67 0.09 -3.28
CA VAL A 9 -5.27 0.39 -1.97
C VAL A 9 -5.66 1.85 -1.93
N LYS A 10 -6.90 2.12 -1.50
CA LYS A 10 -7.38 3.47 -1.23
C LYS A 10 -7.12 3.81 0.22
N PHE A 11 -6.36 4.86 0.44
CA PHE A 11 -6.13 5.44 1.77
C PHE A 11 -7.03 6.65 1.98
N GLN A 12 -7.41 6.89 3.23
CA GLN A 12 -8.08 8.10 3.66
C GLN A 12 -7.34 8.70 4.85
N CYS A 13 -7.06 10.00 4.77
CA CYS A 13 -6.55 10.78 5.89
C CYS A 13 -7.73 11.35 6.69
N HIS A 14 -7.80 11.01 7.97
CA HIS A 14 -8.79 11.53 8.91
C HIS A 14 -8.44 12.93 9.41
N ASN A 15 -7.20 13.41 9.21
CA ASN A 15 -6.79 14.76 9.60
C ASN A 15 -7.33 15.83 8.64
N CYS A 16 -7.18 15.63 7.32
CA CYS A 16 -7.57 16.60 6.30
C CYS A 16 -8.68 16.11 5.36
N GLY A 17 -9.18 14.89 5.53
CA GLY A 17 -10.22 14.29 4.68
C GLY A 17 -9.75 13.78 3.31
N TYR A 18 -8.51 14.11 2.90
CA TYR A 18 -7.98 13.71 1.60
C TYR A 18 -7.88 12.19 1.45
N SER A 19 -8.25 11.68 0.28
CA SER A 19 -8.19 10.24 -0.05
C SER A 19 -7.43 10.03 -1.36
N TRP A 20 -6.60 9.00 -1.42
CA TRP A 20 -5.77 8.71 -2.58
C TRP A 20 -5.59 7.20 -2.78
N TRP A 21 -5.13 6.83 -3.98
CA TRP A 21 -4.83 5.46 -4.36
C TRP A 21 -3.32 5.25 -4.48
N GLU A 22 -2.83 4.12 -3.99
CA GLU A 22 -1.47 3.64 -4.29
C GLU A 22 -1.52 2.20 -4.82
N GLU A 23 -0.60 1.90 -5.75
CA GLU A 23 -0.50 0.60 -6.41
C GLU A 23 0.70 -0.20 -5.89
N PHE A 24 0.47 -1.48 -5.65
CA PHE A 24 1.41 -2.38 -4.99
C PHE A 24 1.70 -3.60 -5.86
N CYS A 25 2.91 -4.12 -5.74
CA CYS A 25 3.36 -5.29 -6.47
C CYS A 25 2.83 -6.58 -5.84
N LYS A 26 2.80 -7.67 -6.61
CA LYS A 26 2.55 -9.01 -6.04
C LYS A 26 3.58 -9.31 -4.94
N GLY A 27 3.11 -9.70 -3.76
CA GLY A 27 3.95 -9.98 -2.58
C GLY A 27 4.12 -8.80 -1.62
N ASP A 28 3.75 -7.58 -2.02
CA ASP A 28 3.66 -6.46 -1.08
C ASP A 28 2.52 -6.73 -0.08
N ILE A 29 2.72 -6.35 1.18
CA ILE A 29 1.73 -6.53 2.24
C ILE A 29 1.41 -5.17 2.84
N VAL A 30 0.12 -4.80 2.81
CA VAL A 30 -0.38 -3.57 3.41
C VAL A 30 -1.18 -3.92 4.65
N TYR A 31 -0.80 -3.37 5.79
CA TYR A 31 -1.46 -3.53 7.08
C TYR A 31 -2.22 -2.25 7.40
N ASN A 32 -3.50 -2.41 7.76
CA ASN A 32 -4.19 -1.37 8.51
C ASN A 32 -3.75 -1.51 9.97
N GLU A 33 -3.25 -0.44 10.58
CA GLU A 33 -2.96 -0.35 12.03
C GLU A 33 -2.28 -1.59 12.64
N GLN A 34 -0.95 -1.63 12.63
CA GLN A 34 -0.21 -2.76 13.19
C GLN A 34 0.10 -2.53 14.68
N TRP A 35 -0.35 -3.43 15.57
CA TRP A 35 0.03 -3.59 17.00
C TRP A 35 0.95 -2.49 17.57
N GLY A 36 0.35 -1.43 18.12
CA GLY A 36 1.05 -0.30 18.76
C GLY A 36 1.40 0.87 17.82
N ILE A 37 1.30 0.70 16.51
CA ILE A 37 1.45 1.74 15.49
C ILE A 37 0.06 2.26 15.12
N ARG A 38 -0.25 3.48 15.55
CA ARG A 38 -1.40 4.23 15.04
C ARG A 38 -1.07 4.59 13.59
N GLY A 39 -1.69 3.93 12.60
CA GLY A 39 -1.50 4.24 11.16
C GLY A 39 -1.19 3.05 10.26
N SER A 40 -1.45 3.21 8.97
CA SER A 40 -1.24 2.20 7.94
C SER A 40 0.25 1.95 7.66
N TYR A 41 0.62 0.69 7.41
CA TYR A 41 2.01 0.25 7.20
C TYR A 41 2.14 -0.67 5.99
N VAL A 42 3.22 -0.52 5.23
CA VAL A 42 3.51 -1.29 4.01
C VAL A 42 4.82 -2.06 4.19
N ARG A 43 4.78 -3.35 3.85
CA ARG A 43 5.96 -4.17 3.57
C ARG A 43 6.02 -4.39 2.07
N ASP A 44 6.98 -3.78 1.38
CA ASP A 44 7.27 -4.12 -0.02
C ASP A 44 7.74 -5.58 -0.07
N ARG A 45 7.49 -6.26 -1.18
CA ARG A 45 7.84 -7.67 -1.42
C ARG A 45 9.34 -7.97 -1.28
N ARG A 46 10.19 -6.95 -1.33
CA ARG A 46 11.63 -7.06 -1.04
C ARG A 46 11.94 -7.03 0.47
N CYS A 47 10.94 -6.82 1.33
CA CYS A 47 11.16 -6.73 2.78
C CYS A 47 11.62 -8.07 3.33
N THR A 48 12.84 -8.11 3.87
CA THR A 48 13.48 -9.30 4.44
C THR A 48 13.11 -9.54 5.90
N GLY A 49 12.32 -8.64 6.51
CA GLY A 49 11.90 -8.73 7.91
C GLY A 49 12.97 -8.30 8.93
N GLY A 50 14.17 -7.87 8.49
CA GLY A 50 15.22 -7.36 9.37
C GLY A 50 14.90 -5.99 9.99
N MET A 51 15.55 -5.66 11.12
CA MET A 51 15.35 -4.40 11.86
C MET A 51 15.59 -3.13 11.02
N ASN A 52 16.52 -3.18 10.05
CA ASN A 52 16.88 -2.05 9.20
C ASN A 52 16.34 -2.18 7.77
N CYS A 53 15.21 -2.87 7.58
CA CYS A 53 14.70 -3.11 6.24
C CYS A 53 14.22 -1.81 5.56
N PRO A 54 14.88 -1.32 4.49
CA PRO A 54 14.49 -0.07 3.83
C PRO A 54 13.19 -0.23 3.00
N TYR A 55 12.73 -1.46 2.81
CA TYR A 55 11.56 -1.82 2.00
C TYR A 55 10.24 -1.77 2.80
N CYS A 56 10.31 -1.38 4.06
CA CYS A 56 9.23 -1.47 5.01
C CYS A 56 8.94 -0.03 5.49
N ARG A 57 7.77 0.54 5.15
CA ARG A 57 7.46 1.98 5.31
C ARG A 57 6.08 2.26 5.90
N ARG A 58 5.94 3.38 6.61
CA ARG A 58 4.63 3.92 7.04
C ARG A 58 3.99 4.74 5.94
N VAL A 59 2.68 4.68 5.85
CA VAL A 59 1.90 5.49 4.90
C VAL A 59 1.65 6.86 5.52
N LYS A 60 1.98 7.93 4.77
CA LYS A 60 1.75 9.32 5.19
C LYS A 60 0.77 9.99 4.24
N CYS A 61 -0.07 10.89 4.74
CA CYS A 61 -0.90 11.71 3.89
C CYS A 61 -0.03 12.61 3.00
N PRO A 62 -0.18 12.61 1.67
CA PRO A 62 0.63 13.43 0.78
C PRO A 62 0.34 14.94 0.88
N VAL A 63 -0.76 15.31 1.54
CA VAL A 63 -1.20 16.71 1.67
C VAL A 63 -0.78 17.34 3.00
N CYS A 64 -0.95 16.62 4.12
CA CYS A 64 -0.69 17.14 5.46
C CYS A 64 0.33 16.32 6.26
N GLU A 65 0.96 15.33 5.62
CA GLU A 65 2.04 14.49 6.18
C GLU A 65 1.67 13.68 7.42
N ALA A 66 0.39 13.69 7.83
CA ALA A 66 -0.10 12.92 8.95
C ALA A 66 0.06 11.41 8.69
N GLU A 67 0.71 10.70 9.61
CA GLU A 67 0.94 9.24 9.54
C GLU A 67 -0.11 8.48 10.36
N LYS A 68 -0.41 9.00 11.55
CA LYS A 68 -1.25 8.31 12.54
C LYS A 68 -2.75 8.35 12.25
N GLN A 69 -3.13 9.16 11.27
CA GLN A 69 -4.52 9.43 10.92
C GLN A 69 -4.84 8.90 9.51
N VAL A 70 -4.10 7.89 9.04
CA VAL A 70 -4.31 7.29 7.72
C VAL A 70 -4.80 5.86 7.85
N SER A 71 -5.97 5.61 7.29
CA SER A 71 -6.64 4.31 7.31
C SER A 71 -6.86 3.77 5.91
N ILE A 72 -6.93 2.46 5.79
CA ILE A 72 -7.31 1.79 4.54
C ILE A 72 -8.82 1.81 4.39
N LYS A 73 -9.30 2.38 3.29
CA LYS A 73 -10.73 2.40 2.95
C LYS A 73 -11.14 1.25 2.05
N GLU A 74 -10.32 0.95 1.05
CA GLU A 74 -10.68 -0.03 0.03
C GLU A 74 -9.43 -0.71 -0.51
N ARG A 75 -9.58 -1.96 -0.95
CA ARG A 75 -8.55 -2.72 -1.68
C ARG A 75 -9.20 -3.32 -2.91
N LYS A 76 -8.55 -3.17 -4.07
CA LYS A 76 -9.02 -3.79 -5.31
C LYS A 76 -7.87 -4.46 -6.06
N PRO A 77 -8.10 -5.62 -6.69
CA PRO A 77 -7.14 -6.18 -7.63
C PRO A 77 -6.99 -5.25 -8.83
N LEU A 78 -5.77 -5.14 -9.35
CA LEU A 78 -5.54 -4.57 -10.67
C LEU A 78 -5.74 -5.72 -11.65
N ILE A 79 -6.94 -5.80 -12.22
CA ILE A 79 -7.23 -6.77 -13.27
C ILE A 79 -6.40 -6.34 -14.47
N PHE A 80 -5.28 -7.03 -14.71
CA PHE A 80 -4.67 -6.97 -16.02
C PHE A 80 -5.62 -7.71 -16.96
N PRO A 81 -6.12 -7.06 -18.04
CA PRO A 81 -6.72 -7.83 -19.11
C PRO A 81 -5.64 -8.79 -19.58
N ASP A 82 -5.88 -10.07 -19.30
CA ASP A 82 -5.12 -11.16 -19.85
C ASP A 82 -5.33 -11.07 -21.37
N ASN A 83 -4.39 -10.46 -22.09
CA ASN A 83 -4.32 -10.64 -23.54
C ASN A 83 -3.76 -12.03 -23.82
N SER A 84 -4.46 -13.05 -23.31
CA SER A 84 -4.38 -14.44 -23.76
C SER A 84 -5.65 -14.71 -24.55
N SER A 85 -5.68 -14.11 -25.74
CA SER A 85 -6.20 -14.80 -26.91
C SER A 85 -4.96 -14.89 -27.79
N GLU A 86 -4.12 -15.91 -27.68
CA GLU A 86 -4.38 -17.28 -28.13
C GLU A 86 -5.24 -17.30 -29.42
N GLU A 87 -4.48 -17.51 -30.50
CA GLU A 87 -4.83 -17.87 -31.90
C GLU A 87 -5.19 -16.75 -32.89
#